data_AF-A0A8X6SU01-F1
#
_entry.id   AF-A0A8X6SU01-F1
#
_cell.length_a   1.000
_cell.length_b   1.000
_cell.length_c   1.000
_cell.angle_alpha   90.00
_cell.angle_beta   90.00
_cell.angle_gamma   90.00
#
_symmetry.space_group_name_H-M   'P 1'
#
loop_
_entity.id
_entity.type
_entity.pdbx_description
1 polymer ?
#
loop_
_entity_poly.entity_id
_entity_poly.type
_entity_poly.pdbx_seq_one_letter_code
_entity_poly.pdbx_strand_id
1 'polypeptide(L)'
;MARRNNLDDFTRGRMIGKLEEGRTVTSVAAINKSVVSRTWKAFQTPDTAIRKIGGDRPRTTTAGNDRYFILRAKSGRRQPTSTIAQQRGDNCRGLLGSIIGDRYCEEVLLPHVRLFRGAIGPDFIFMGDNARPNRTVAVQELLESEDITRMDWPA
;
A
#
# COMPACT_ATOMS: atom_id res chain seq x y z
N MET A 1 -5.34 16.28 -13.79
CA MET A 1 -5.19 17.58 -13.10
C MET A 1 -6.57 18.20 -12.90
N ALA A 2 -6.97 18.51 -11.67
CA ALA A 2 -8.19 19.28 -11.41
C ALA A 2 -7.86 20.39 -10.43
N ARG A 3 -7.72 21.63 -10.91
CA ARG A 3 -7.77 22.82 -10.06
C ARG A 3 -9.20 22.95 -9.57
N ARG A 4 -9.48 22.48 -8.34
CA ARG A 4 -10.72 22.80 -7.65
C ARG A 4 -10.56 24.20 -7.09
N ASN A 5 -11.30 25.16 -7.65
CA ASN A 5 -11.42 26.51 -7.14
C ASN A 5 -12.06 26.45 -5.74
N ASN A 6 -11.23 26.29 -4.70
CA ASN A 6 -11.69 26.27 -3.32
C ASN A 6 -11.97 27.71 -2.89
N LEU A 7 -13.21 28.17 -3.13
CA LEU A 7 -13.68 29.46 -2.64
C LEU A 7 -13.83 29.38 -1.12
N ASP A 8 -13.17 30.29 -0.41
CA ASP A 8 -13.29 30.40 1.04
C ASP A 8 -14.73 30.72 1.44
N ASP A 9 -15.12 30.29 2.64
CA ASP A 9 -16.50 30.39 3.10
C ASP A 9 -16.95 31.85 3.27
N PHE A 10 -16.02 32.78 3.56
CA PHE A 10 -16.32 34.20 3.67
C PHE A 10 -16.68 34.81 2.31
N THR A 11 -15.88 34.53 1.28
CA THR A 11 -16.19 34.95 -0.09
C THR A 11 -17.49 34.30 -0.59
N ARG A 12 -17.75 33.03 -0.23
CA ARG A 12 -19.02 32.37 -0.52
C ARG A 12 -20.20 33.07 0.14
N GLY A 13 -20.10 33.40 1.43
CA GLY A 13 -21.15 34.11 2.18
C GLY A 13 -21.44 35.49 1.62
N ARG A 14 -20.40 36.28 1.27
CA ARG A 14 -20.55 37.59 0.63
C ARG A 14 -21.23 37.50 -0.74
N MET A 15 -20.97 36.45 -1.52
CA MET A 15 -21.65 36.23 -2.80
C MET A 15 -23.12 35.88 -2.60
N ILE A 16 -23.45 35.03 -1.63
CA ILE A 16 -24.82 34.64 -1.31
C ILE A 16 -25.63 35.86 -0.84
N GLY A 17 -25.11 36.67 0.07
CA GLY A 17 -25.83 37.85 0.57
C GLY A 17 -26.20 38.85 -0.54
N LYS A 18 -25.31 39.10 -1.51
CA LYS A 18 -25.63 39.96 -2.66
C LYS A 18 -26.73 39.36 -3.56
N LEU A 19 -26.78 38.04 -3.69
CA LEU A 19 -27.82 37.38 -4.49
C LEU A 19 -29.17 37.41 -3.76
N GLU A 20 -29.18 37.33 -2.43
CA GLU A 20 -30.40 37.54 -1.61
C GLU A 20 -30.93 38.97 -1.72
N GLU A 21 -30.04 39.97 -1.85
CA GLU A 21 -30.39 41.37 -2.14
C GLU A 21 -30.94 41.59 -3.57
N GLY A 22 -31.16 40.52 -4.35
CA GLY A 22 -31.73 40.58 -5.70
C GLY A 22 -30.73 40.97 -6.80
N ARG A 23 -29.42 40.99 -6.50
CA ARG A 23 -28.38 41.28 -7.50
C ARG A 23 -28.28 40.12 -8.49
N THR A 24 -28.07 40.43 -9.77
CA THR A 24 -27.92 39.41 -10.80
C THR A 24 -26.55 38.72 -10.72
N VAL A 25 -26.48 37.43 -11.10
CA VAL A 25 -25.25 36.61 -11.09
C VAL A 25 -24.09 37.28 -11.84
N THR A 26 -24.38 38.03 -12.91
CA THR A 26 -23.37 38.77 -13.68
C THR A 26 -22.79 39.96 -12.91
N SER A 27 -23.58 40.60 -12.05
CA SER A 27 -23.12 41.71 -11.20
C SER A 27 -22.32 41.26 -9.97
N VAL A 28 -22.48 39.99 -9.56
CA VAL A 28 -21.76 39.38 -8.44
C VAL A 28 -20.48 38.64 -8.91
N ALA A 29 -20.45 38.16 -10.14
CA ALA A 29 -19.34 37.38 -10.69
C ALA A 29 -18.15 38.24 -11.13
N ALA A 30 -17.19 38.46 -10.22
CA ALA A 30 -15.92 39.13 -10.56
C ALA A 30 -14.89 38.21 -11.27
N ILE A 31 -14.95 36.88 -11.06
CA ILE A 31 -13.90 35.94 -11.53
C ILE A 31 -14.48 34.76 -12.34
N ASN A 32 -15.69 34.24 -12.03
CA ASN A 32 -16.33 33.19 -12.84
C ASN A 32 -17.84 33.03 -12.55
N LYS A 33 -18.68 33.23 -13.57
CA LYS A 33 -20.15 33.10 -13.48
C LYS A 33 -20.61 31.69 -13.06
N SER A 34 -19.87 30.65 -13.44
CA SER A 34 -20.20 29.27 -13.11
C SER A 34 -20.01 28.93 -11.63
N VAL A 35 -19.11 29.62 -10.94
CA VAL A 35 -18.87 29.43 -9.51
C VAL A 35 -20.03 30.04 -8.72
N VAL A 36 -20.41 31.28 -9.04
CA VAL A 36 -21.55 31.98 -8.42
C VAL A 36 -22.85 31.22 -8.61
N SER A 37 -23.10 30.70 -9.83
CA SER A 37 -24.30 29.90 -10.10
C SER A 37 -24.34 28.60 -9.29
N ARG A 38 -23.20 27.90 -9.15
CA ARG A 38 -23.11 26.65 -8.38
C ARG A 38 -23.23 26.89 -6.88
N THR A 39 -22.61 27.94 -6.35
CA THR A 39 -22.72 28.29 -4.93
C THR A 39 -24.14 28.70 -4.56
N TRP A 40 -24.83 29.45 -5.44
CA TRP A 40 -26.23 29.82 -5.22
C TRP A 40 -27.16 28.60 -5.24
N LYS A 41 -27.01 27.72 -6.23
CA LYS A 41 -27.77 26.47 -6.29
C LYS A 41 -27.54 25.60 -5.05
N ALA A 42 -26.28 25.44 -4.62
CA ALA A 42 -25.93 24.67 -3.43
C ALA A 42 -26.51 25.26 -2.13
N PHE A 43 -26.68 26.58 -2.06
CA PHE A 43 -27.33 27.25 -0.93
C PHE A 43 -28.85 27.01 -0.91
N GLN A 44 -29.49 26.99 -2.08
CA GLN A 44 -30.92 26.72 -2.21
C GLN A 44 -31.29 25.25 -2.01
N THR A 45 -30.35 24.32 -2.21
CA THR A 45 -30.59 22.88 -2.03
C THR A 45 -30.15 22.41 -0.63
N PRO A 46 -31.07 22.25 0.33
CA PRO A 46 -30.72 21.91 1.73
C PRO A 46 -30.03 20.56 1.89
N ASP A 47 -30.19 19.64 0.93
CA ASP A 47 -29.68 18.26 1.00
C ASP A 47 -28.25 18.07 0.43
N THR A 48 -27.66 19.10 -0.20
CA THR A 48 -26.29 19.02 -0.75
C THR A 48 -25.17 19.30 0.25
N ALA A 49 -25.51 19.78 1.45
CA ALA A 49 -24.54 20.04 2.52
C ALA A 49 -24.11 18.77 3.27
N ILE A 50 -24.70 17.62 2.95
CA ILE A 50 -24.22 16.34 3.46
C ILE A 50 -23.00 15.94 2.63
N ARG A 51 -21.85 15.76 3.29
CA ARG A 51 -20.66 15.19 2.64
C ARG A 51 -21.07 13.84 2.04
N LYS A 52 -21.05 13.75 0.71
CA LYS A 52 -21.18 12.46 0.03
C LYS A 52 -20.05 11.57 0.56
N ILE A 53 -20.40 10.48 1.24
CA ILE A 53 -19.43 9.41 1.54
C ILE A 53 -18.87 8.99 0.18
N GLY A 54 -17.57 9.16 0.00
CA GLY A 54 -16.92 8.79 -1.25
C GLY A 54 -17.18 7.31 -1.48
N GLY A 55 -17.93 6.99 -2.53
CA GLY A 55 -18.08 5.61 -2.95
C GLY A 55 -16.68 5.08 -3.30
N ASP A 56 -16.32 3.93 -2.72
CA ASP A 56 -15.11 3.24 -3.13
C ASP A 56 -15.15 2.94 -4.62
N ARG A 57 -13.97 2.92 -5.24
CA ARG A 57 -13.82 2.52 -6.64
C ARG A 57 -14.49 1.15 -6.83
N PRO A 58 -15.28 0.93 -7.91
CA PRO A 58 -15.89 -0.36 -8.17
C PRO A 58 -14.82 -1.45 -8.09
N ARG A 59 -15.05 -2.46 -7.24
CA ARG A 59 -14.10 -3.56 -7.07
C ARG A 59 -13.92 -4.24 -8.43
N THR A 60 -12.68 -4.31 -8.89
CA THR A 60 -12.30 -5.06 -10.11
C THR A 60 -12.53 -6.56 -9.92
N THR A 61 -12.61 -7.03 -8.68
CA THR A 61 -12.84 -8.44 -8.36
C THR A 61 -14.32 -8.70 -8.02
N THR A 62 -14.91 -9.67 -8.72
CA THR A 62 -16.25 -10.20 -8.43
C THR A 62 -16.19 -11.16 -7.24
N ALA A 63 -17.29 -11.38 -6.53
CA ALA A 63 -17.38 -12.36 -5.44
C ALA A 63 -16.90 -13.79 -5.84
N GLY A 64 -17.04 -14.16 -7.12
CA GLY A 64 -16.46 -15.40 -7.67
C GLY A 64 -14.93 -15.39 -7.72
N ASN A 65 -14.31 -14.25 -8.06
CA ASN A 65 -12.86 -14.09 -8.07
C ASN A 65 -12.31 -14.14 -6.65
N ASP A 66 -12.97 -13.49 -5.70
CA ASP A 66 -12.57 -13.51 -4.29
C ASP A 66 -12.65 -14.94 -3.72
N ARG A 67 -13.71 -15.69 -4.05
CA ARG A 67 -13.81 -17.12 -3.72
C ARG A 67 -12.70 -17.94 -4.38
N TYR A 68 -12.39 -17.68 -5.66
CA TYR A 68 -11.30 -18.34 -6.37
C TYR A 68 -9.95 -18.08 -5.71
N PHE A 69 -9.64 -16.84 -5.32
CA PHE A 69 -8.40 -16.50 -4.61
C PHE A 69 -8.31 -17.18 -3.23
N ILE A 70 -9.40 -17.21 -2.46
CA ILE A 70 -9.45 -17.89 -1.16
C ILE A 70 -9.28 -19.40 -1.33
N LEU A 71 -9.96 -20.01 -2.30
CA LEU A 71 -9.85 -21.44 -2.60
C LEU A 71 -8.45 -21.79 -3.10
N ARG A 72 -7.84 -20.93 -3.93
CA ARG A 72 -6.46 -21.13 -4.41
C ARG A 72 -5.43 -20.94 -3.31
N ALA A 73 -5.65 -20.02 -2.37
CA ALA A 73 -4.82 -19.86 -1.17
C ALA A 73 -4.94 -21.07 -0.23
N LYS A 74 -6.14 -21.65 -0.09
CA LYS A 74 -6.38 -22.87 0.71
C LYS A 74 -5.86 -24.14 0.04
N SER A 75 -6.00 -24.25 -1.28
CA SER A 75 -5.48 -25.34 -2.12
C SER A 75 -3.97 -25.25 -2.33
N GLY A 76 -3.37 -24.09 -2.08
CA GLY A 76 -1.92 -23.84 -2.16
C GLY A 76 -1.11 -24.37 -0.97
N ARG A 77 -1.68 -25.20 -0.08
CA ARG A 77 -0.89 -26.03 0.84
C ARG A 77 -0.15 -27.10 0.03
N ARG A 78 0.91 -26.68 -0.67
CA ARG A 78 1.87 -27.57 -1.29
C ARG A 78 2.53 -28.39 -0.18
N GLN A 79 2.13 -29.66 -0.14
CA GLN A 79 2.72 -30.79 0.57
C GLN A 79 2.92 -30.59 2.09
N PRO A 80 2.47 -31.54 2.93
CA PRO A 80 2.85 -31.52 4.34
C PRO A 80 4.38 -31.57 4.43
N THR A 81 4.95 -30.86 5.41
CA THR A 81 6.39 -30.73 5.65
C THR A 81 7.14 -32.06 5.55
N SER A 82 6.52 -33.13 6.05
CA SER A 82 7.04 -34.49 6.02
C SER A 82 7.33 -35.00 4.61
N THR A 83 6.51 -34.64 3.62
CA THR A 83 6.66 -35.06 2.23
C THR A 83 7.76 -34.30 1.50
N ILE A 84 8.00 -33.02 1.85
CA ILE A 84 9.13 -32.24 1.31
C ILE A 84 10.45 -32.75 1.91
N ALA A 85 10.47 -33.06 3.20
CA ALA A 85 11.64 -33.63 3.87
C ALA A 85 12.02 -35.03 3.33
N GLN A 86 11.04 -35.85 2.94
CA GLN A 86 11.28 -37.16 2.30
C GLN A 86 11.75 -37.07 0.85
N GLN A 87 11.34 -36.04 0.09
CA GLN A 87 11.75 -35.87 -1.31
C GLN A 87 13.18 -35.36 -1.46
N ARG A 88 13.69 -34.58 -0.50
CA ARG A 88 15.06 -34.04 -0.49
C ARG A 88 16.07 -34.97 0.19
N GLY A 89 15.91 -36.29 0.02
CA GLY A 89 16.90 -37.27 0.45
C GLY A 89 18.31 -36.79 0.09
N ASP A 90 19.16 -36.68 1.11
CA ASP A 90 20.57 -36.32 1.03
C ASP A 90 20.89 -34.90 0.54
N ASN A 91 20.87 -33.94 1.48
CA ASN A 91 21.91 -32.89 1.66
C ASN A 91 21.56 -31.89 2.78
N CYS A 92 20.88 -32.34 3.84
CA CYS A 92 20.76 -31.58 5.08
C CYS A 92 22.10 -31.60 5.84
N ARG A 93 23.12 -30.91 5.32
CA ARG A 93 24.21 -30.38 6.14
C ARG A 93 23.91 -28.91 6.37
N GLY A 94 23.25 -28.64 7.50
CA GLY A 94 22.83 -27.32 7.95
C GLY A 94 21.59 -27.47 8.82
N LEU A 95 21.81 -27.74 10.10
CA LEU A 95 20.80 -28.05 11.10
C LEU A 95 20.09 -26.78 11.58
N LEU A 96 18.76 -26.85 11.73
CA LEU A 96 17.90 -26.02 12.61
C LEU A 96 17.43 -24.64 12.09
N GLY A 97 16.70 -24.63 10.97
CA GLY A 97 15.81 -23.53 10.57
C GLY A 97 14.34 -23.96 10.61
N SER A 98 13.44 -23.12 11.13
CA SER A 98 12.00 -23.31 10.90
C SER A 98 11.74 -23.35 9.40
N ILE A 99 10.88 -24.25 8.89
CA ILE A 99 10.49 -24.33 7.46
C ILE A 99 10.05 -22.97 6.90
N ILE A 100 9.55 -22.10 7.77
CA ILE A 100 9.15 -20.72 7.45
C ILE A 100 10.38 -19.82 7.25
N GLY A 101 11.42 -19.98 8.05
CA GLY A 101 12.70 -19.26 7.92
C GLY A 101 13.45 -19.66 6.65
N ASP A 102 13.49 -20.95 6.33
CA ASP A 102 14.19 -21.45 5.14
C ASP A 102 13.52 -20.96 3.85
N ARG A 103 12.18 -21.00 3.77
CA ARG A 103 11.45 -20.43 2.63
C ARG A 103 11.59 -18.92 2.54
N TYR A 104 11.60 -18.22 3.67
CA TYR A 104 11.84 -16.78 3.68
C TYR A 104 13.24 -16.46 3.13
N CYS A 105 14.25 -17.25 3.47
CA CYS A 105 15.60 -17.13 2.93
C CYS A 105 15.63 -17.37 1.41
N GLU A 106 15.13 -18.51 0.94
CA GLU A 106 15.20 -18.90 -0.47
C GLU A 106 14.31 -18.03 -1.39
N GLU A 107 13.06 -17.76 -0.98
CA GLU A 107 12.05 -17.14 -1.84
C GLU A 107 12.05 -15.62 -1.77
N VAL A 108 12.44 -15.04 -0.63
CA VAL A 108 12.33 -13.60 -0.38
C VAL A 108 13.70 -12.96 -0.22
N LEU A 109 14.52 -13.43 0.71
CA LEU A 109 15.73 -12.71 1.08
C LEU A 109 16.84 -12.86 0.02
N LEU A 110 17.14 -14.08 -0.40
CA LEU A 110 18.24 -14.41 -1.30
C LEU A 110 18.17 -13.70 -2.67
N PRO A 111 17.02 -13.63 -3.37
CA PRO A 111 16.94 -12.92 -4.64
C PRO A 111 17.24 -11.43 -4.53
N HIS A 112 16.77 -10.79 -3.44
CA HIS A 112 16.98 -9.36 -3.22
C HIS A 112 18.43 -9.08 -2.81
N VAL A 113 18.94 -9.86 -1.87
CA VAL A 113 20.29 -9.73 -1.34
C VAL A 113 21.33 -9.91 -2.45
N ARG A 114 21.20 -10.92 -3.31
CA ARG A 114 22.09 -11.13 -4.47
C ARG A 114 21.99 -10.01 -5.51
N LEU A 115 20.78 -9.53 -5.80
CA LEU A 115 20.56 -8.44 -6.74
C LEU A 115 21.30 -7.17 -6.29
N PHE A 116 21.11 -6.76 -5.03
CA PHE A 116 21.75 -5.57 -4.49
C PHE A 116 23.24 -5.76 -4.26
N ARG A 117 23.69 -6.96 -3.83
CA ARG A 117 25.11 -7.30 -3.74
C ARG A 117 25.80 -7.21 -5.09
N GLY A 118 25.17 -7.71 -6.16
CA GLY A 118 25.72 -7.61 -7.52
C GLY A 118 25.78 -6.17 -8.05
N ALA A 119 24.86 -5.31 -7.63
CA ALA A 119 24.81 -3.92 -8.06
C ALA A 119 25.73 -2.98 -7.26
N ILE A 120 25.81 -3.17 -5.94
CA ILE A 120 26.54 -2.30 -5.00
C ILE A 120 27.95 -2.82 -4.75
N GLY A 121 28.15 -4.13 -4.78
CA GLY A 121 29.44 -4.76 -4.55
C GLY A 121 29.75 -5.01 -3.06
N PRO A 122 31.04 -5.11 -2.70
CA PRO A 122 31.50 -5.56 -1.38
C PRO A 122 31.02 -4.70 -0.20
N ASP A 123 30.68 -3.44 -0.45
CA ASP A 123 30.26 -2.48 0.57
C ASP A 123 28.75 -2.56 0.90
N PHE A 124 28.03 -3.52 0.32
CA PHE A 124 26.61 -3.71 0.63
C PHE A 124 26.39 -4.16 2.08
N ILE A 125 25.64 -3.36 2.82
CA ILE A 125 25.22 -3.65 4.20
C ILE A 125 23.72 -3.98 4.20
N PHE A 126 23.37 -5.14 4.74
CA PHE A 126 21.98 -5.54 4.91
C PHE A 126 21.40 -4.93 6.19
N MET A 127 20.37 -4.09 6.01
CA MET A 127 19.60 -3.50 7.10
C MET A 127 18.25 -4.21 7.23
N GLY A 128 18.15 -5.12 8.20
CA GLY A 128 16.90 -5.80 8.54
C GLY A 128 16.13 -5.07 9.63
N ASP A 129 14.84 -5.36 9.74
CA ASP A 129 14.05 -5.01 10.91
C ASP A 129 14.17 -6.09 12.01
N ASN A 130 13.55 -5.85 13.17
CA ASN A 130 13.48 -6.81 14.27
C ASN A 130 12.36 -7.86 14.09
N ALA A 131 11.83 -8.06 12.88
CA ALA A 131 10.85 -9.10 12.64
C ALA A 131 11.46 -10.49 12.89
N ARG A 132 10.65 -11.40 13.46
CA ARG A 132 11.09 -12.75 13.83
C ARG A 132 11.78 -13.52 12.69
N PRO A 133 11.33 -13.47 11.43
CA PRO A 133 12.00 -14.16 10.33
C PRO A 133 13.44 -13.67 10.12
N ASN A 134 13.69 -12.36 10.28
CA ASN A 134 15.00 -11.73 10.12
C ASN A 134 15.98 -12.05 11.25
N ARG A 135 15.53 -12.67 12.34
CA ARG A 135 16.38 -13.04 13.50
C ARG A 135 16.61 -14.56 13.58
N THR A 136 16.24 -15.31 12.55
CA THR A 136 16.49 -16.75 12.49
C THR A 136 17.94 -17.06 12.15
N VAL A 137 18.44 -18.21 12.63
CA VAL A 137 19.79 -18.70 12.34
C VAL A 137 20.00 -18.89 10.83
N ALA A 138 18.99 -19.36 10.11
CA ALA A 138 19.04 -19.52 8.66
C ALA A 138 19.33 -18.20 7.92
N VAL A 139 18.77 -17.07 8.38
CA VAL A 139 19.05 -15.74 7.79
C VAL A 139 20.49 -15.31 8.09
N GLN A 140 21.00 -15.61 9.28
CA GLN A 140 22.39 -15.32 9.65
C GLN A 140 23.36 -16.08 8.74
N GLU A 141 23.17 -17.40 8.62
CA GLU A 141 24.01 -18.27 7.77
C GLU A 141 23.96 -17.85 6.29
N LEU A 142 22.79 -17.41 5.81
CA LEU A 142 22.64 -16.92 4.43
C LEU A 142 23.48 -15.66 4.17
N LEU A 143 23.40 -14.68 5.06
CA LEU A 143 24.13 -13.42 4.92
C LEU A 143 25.64 -13.64 5.01
N GLU A 144 26.08 -14.54 5.89
CA GLU A 144 27.48 -14.97 5.97
C GLU A 144 27.93 -15.70 4.70
N SER A 145 27.08 -16.54 4.11
CA SER A 145 27.41 -17.26 2.86
C SER A 145 27.56 -16.35 1.64
N GLU A 146 26.87 -15.21 1.63
CA GLU A 146 26.92 -14.21 0.57
C GLU A 146 27.94 -13.08 0.86
N ASP A 147 28.70 -13.18 1.95
CA ASP A 147 29.70 -12.19 2.41
C ASP A 147 29.09 -10.80 2.63
N ILE A 148 27.94 -10.74 3.31
CA ILE A 148 27.18 -9.51 3.50
C ILE A 148 27.14 -9.15 4.97
N THR A 149 27.62 -7.94 5.26
CA THR A 149 27.60 -7.40 6.61
C THR A 149 26.17 -7.03 6.97
N ARG A 150 25.68 -7.55 8.09
CA ARG A 150 24.40 -7.15 8.69
C ARG A 150 24.62 -5.96 9.62
N MET A 151 23.79 -4.93 9.50
CA MET A 151 23.73 -3.88 10.51
C MET A 151 22.83 -4.32 11.67
N ASP A 152 23.35 -4.24 12.90
CA ASP A 152 22.53 -4.41 14.09
C ASP A 152 21.66 -3.16 14.30
N TRP A 153 20.35 -3.39 14.39
CA TRP A 153 19.42 -2.32 14.73
C TRP A 153 19.54 -2.01 16.23
N PRO A 154 19.67 -0.75 16.66
CA PRO A 154 19.67 -0.41 18.08
C PRO A 154 18.33 -0.83 18.69
N ALA A 155 18.40 -1.54 19.82
CA ALA A 155 17.25 -2.04 20.56
C ALA A 155 16.37 -0.92 21.13
#